data_AF-A0A5C6D4J9-F1
#
_entry.id   AF-A0A5C6D4J9-F1
#
_cell.length_a   1.000
_cell.length_b   1.000
_cell.length_c   1.000
_cell.angle_alpha   90.00
_cell.angle_beta   90.00
_cell.angle_gamma   90.00
#
_symmetry.space_group_name_H-M   'P 1'
#
loop_
_entity.id
_entity.type
_entity.pdbx_description
1 polymer ?
#
loop_
_entity_poly.entity_id
_entity_poly.type
_entity_poly.pdbx_seq_one_letter_code
_entity_poly.pdbx_strand_id
1 'polypeptide(L)'
;MKRLIKIQYGRAASLFVVAFLFSSSAASAGMITSTLTGDLRPENPDNLIVNVKVTFDDALDTTADWVIDINSPLHPGIKLDAFLFNLDVSSSNVSFSNFSPAGWNITVEDSNPGVGGTAFTFIANDQPGQPNNDVNDSTNLTFTSTLLSGYWSTSIFTEANTEIGNDDAGFGQLGAHLQSLTQNPGDGTNTDSGFAFGLYVDASPSPVVTVPEPATLAIWSLLAVGCGADVRRRRKKNA
;
A
#
# COMPACT_ATOMS: atom_id res chain seq x y z
N MET A 1 63.50 62.81 13.96
CA MET A 1 62.55 62.33 14.99
C MET A 1 61.57 61.34 14.36
N LYS A 2 61.41 60.19 15.01
CA LYS A 2 60.51 59.08 14.66
C LYS A 2 59.04 59.51 14.55
N ARG A 3 58.31 58.97 13.58
CA ARG A 3 57.08 58.18 13.83
C ARG A 3 56.61 57.47 12.54
N LEU A 4 56.79 56.15 12.54
CA LEU A 4 56.08 55.21 11.67
C LEU A 4 54.58 55.27 11.99
N ILE A 5 53.73 55.45 10.98
CA ILE A 5 52.31 55.14 11.05
C ILE A 5 52.14 53.71 10.50
N LYS A 6 51.95 52.73 11.38
CA LYS A 6 51.41 51.41 11.04
C LYS A 6 49.89 51.49 11.14
N ILE A 7 49.19 51.41 10.02
CA ILE A 7 47.76 51.06 10.02
C ILE A 7 47.67 49.59 9.65
N GLN A 8 47.23 48.77 10.61
CA GLN A 8 47.01 47.35 10.43
C GLN A 8 45.77 47.13 9.56
N TYR A 9 45.94 46.44 8.44
CA TYR A 9 44.81 45.83 7.72
C TYR A 9 44.34 44.61 8.52
N GLY A 10 43.23 44.77 9.24
CA GLY A 10 42.51 43.64 9.82
C GLY A 10 41.88 42.81 8.70
N ARG A 11 42.50 41.68 8.37
CA ARG A 11 41.87 40.65 7.53
C ARG A 11 40.81 39.94 8.36
N ALA A 12 39.55 40.34 8.22
CA ALA A 12 38.42 39.49 8.57
C ALA A 12 38.27 38.45 7.47
N ALA A 13 38.71 37.21 7.73
CA ALA A 13 38.43 36.08 6.86
C ALA A 13 36.96 35.69 7.05
N SER A 14 36.09 36.00 6.08
CA SER A 14 34.74 35.46 6.02
C SER A 14 34.81 34.03 5.51
N LEU A 15 34.59 33.06 6.41
CA LEU A 15 34.47 31.65 6.09
C LEU A 15 33.03 31.39 5.60
N PHE A 16 32.84 31.24 4.30
CA PHE A 16 31.57 30.73 3.75
C PHE A 16 31.59 29.20 3.83
N VAL A 17 30.83 28.63 4.77
CA VAL A 17 30.54 27.19 4.79
C VAL A 17 29.25 26.97 3.99
N VAL A 18 29.38 26.42 2.78
CA VAL A 18 28.24 25.91 2.01
C VAL A 18 28.03 24.46 2.45
N ALA A 19 27.03 24.22 3.30
CA ALA A 19 26.59 22.88 3.63
C ALA A 19 25.59 22.43 2.56
N PHE A 20 25.98 21.46 1.73
CA PHE A 20 25.04 20.72 0.89
C PHE A 20 24.21 19.82 1.82
N LEU A 21 22.96 20.23 2.08
CA LEU A 21 21.98 19.40 2.76
C LEU A 21 21.37 18.45 1.72
N PHE A 22 21.84 17.21 1.70
CA PHE A 22 21.08 16.14 1.07
C PHE A 22 20.03 15.71 2.09
N SER A 23 18.81 16.21 1.95
CA SER A 23 17.66 15.63 2.62
C SER A 23 17.36 14.30 1.94
N SER A 24 17.76 13.19 2.54
CA SER A 24 17.16 11.89 2.23
C SER A 24 15.75 11.89 2.80
N SER A 25 14.76 12.25 1.99
CA SER A 25 13.38 11.90 2.32
C SER A 25 13.31 10.39 2.38
N ALA A 26 12.96 9.83 3.54
CA ALA A 26 12.53 8.44 3.60
C ALA A 26 11.31 8.34 2.69
N ALA A 27 11.47 7.66 1.56
CA ALA A 27 10.38 7.25 0.70
C ALA A 27 9.36 6.48 1.53
N SER A 28 8.07 6.81 1.39
CA SER A 28 7.01 6.10 2.09
C SER A 28 6.57 4.91 1.25
N ALA A 29 7.01 3.72 1.65
CA ALA A 29 6.35 2.47 1.29
C ALA A 29 4.87 2.51 1.71
N GLY A 30 4.00 1.81 0.99
CA GLY A 30 2.60 1.66 1.34
C GLY A 30 2.21 0.21 1.52
N MET A 31 1.26 -0.03 2.44
CA MET A 31 0.63 -1.32 2.63
C MET A 31 -0.87 -1.15 2.66
N ILE A 32 -1.57 -1.86 1.78
CA ILE A 32 -3.02 -1.96 1.81
C ILE A 32 -3.39 -3.36 2.28
N THR A 33 -4.36 -3.44 3.20
CA THR A 33 -4.91 -4.71 3.65
C THR A 33 -6.43 -4.74 3.52
N SER A 34 -7.00 -5.93 3.48
CA SER A 34 -8.45 -6.14 3.63
C SER A 34 -8.72 -7.53 4.17
N THR A 35 -9.83 -7.68 4.89
CA THR A 35 -10.44 -8.97 5.17
C THR A 35 -11.84 -8.95 4.58
N LEU A 36 -12.05 -9.78 3.55
CA LEU A 36 -13.33 -9.91 2.91
C LEU A 36 -14.17 -10.92 3.68
N THR A 37 -15.43 -10.58 3.96
CA THR A 37 -16.39 -11.46 4.64
C THR A 37 -17.51 -11.87 3.71
N GLY A 38 -17.99 -13.11 3.87
CA GLY A 38 -19.06 -13.71 3.07
C GLY A 38 -20.35 -12.90 3.01
N ASP A 39 -21.15 -13.19 1.99
CA ASP A 39 -22.51 -12.68 1.80
C ASP A 39 -23.36 -12.90 3.07
N LEU A 40 -23.93 -11.81 3.57
CA LEU A 40 -24.61 -11.77 4.87
C LEU A 40 -26.01 -12.41 4.85
N ARG A 41 -26.52 -12.79 3.69
CA ARG A 41 -27.86 -13.37 3.59
C ARG A 41 -27.87 -14.79 4.15
N PRO A 42 -28.91 -15.18 4.91
CA PRO A 42 -28.93 -16.45 5.65
C PRO A 42 -28.77 -17.72 4.80
N GLU A 43 -29.13 -17.66 3.52
CA GLU A 43 -29.01 -18.76 2.57
C GLU A 43 -27.60 -18.95 1.99
N ASN A 44 -26.69 -18.00 2.20
CA ASN A 44 -25.34 -18.06 1.66
C ASN A 44 -24.33 -18.62 2.66
N PRO A 45 -23.23 -19.24 2.19
CA PRO A 45 -22.18 -19.74 3.06
C PRO A 45 -21.53 -18.61 3.88
N ASP A 46 -21.54 -18.77 5.20
CA ASP A 46 -20.91 -17.85 6.15
C ASP A 46 -19.45 -18.25 6.45
N ASN A 47 -18.71 -17.39 7.15
CA ASN A 47 -17.31 -17.58 7.56
C ASN A 47 -16.34 -17.73 6.39
N LEU A 48 -16.66 -17.08 5.27
CA LEU A 48 -15.73 -16.86 4.16
C LEU A 48 -14.83 -15.69 4.52
N ILE A 49 -13.53 -15.95 4.54
CA ILE A 49 -12.49 -15.00 4.94
C ILE A 49 -11.41 -15.05 3.87
N VAL A 50 -11.19 -13.91 3.21
CA VAL A 50 -10.09 -13.71 2.27
C VAL A 50 -9.29 -12.50 2.73
N ASN A 51 -8.00 -12.68 2.95
CA ASN A 51 -7.08 -11.60 3.26
C ASN A 51 -6.44 -11.10 1.97
N VAL A 52 -6.44 -9.78 1.79
CA VAL A 52 -5.76 -9.12 0.69
C VAL A 52 -4.64 -8.28 1.27
N LYS A 53 -3.46 -8.34 0.66
CA LYS A 53 -2.32 -7.48 0.96
C LYS A 53 -1.74 -6.94 -0.33
N VAL A 54 -1.52 -5.63 -0.39
CA VAL A 54 -0.80 -4.96 -1.47
C VAL A 54 0.35 -4.16 -0.89
N THR A 55 1.54 -4.28 -1.47
CA THR A 55 2.75 -3.55 -1.03
C THR A 55 3.46 -2.86 -2.19
N PHE A 56 3.99 -1.67 -1.91
CA PHE A 56 4.93 -0.94 -2.74
C PHE A 56 5.96 -0.28 -1.81
N ASP A 57 7.22 -0.28 -2.21
CA ASP A 57 8.39 -0.04 -1.36
C ASP A 57 8.83 1.44 -1.33
N ASP A 58 8.43 2.24 -2.32
CA ASP A 58 8.74 3.67 -2.44
C ASP A 58 7.54 4.49 -2.94
N ALA A 59 7.50 5.77 -2.59
CA ALA A 59 6.58 6.77 -3.15
C ALA A 59 6.78 7.01 -4.66
N LEU A 60 7.90 6.56 -5.21
CA LEU A 60 8.21 6.58 -6.65
C LEU A 60 8.09 5.20 -7.31
N ASP A 61 7.46 4.23 -6.64
CA ASP A 61 7.28 2.92 -7.23
C ASP A 61 6.17 2.93 -8.28
N THR A 62 6.50 2.36 -9.43
CA THR A 62 5.55 2.09 -10.50
C THR A 62 4.94 0.69 -10.37
N THR A 63 5.43 -0.14 -9.44
CA THR A 63 4.99 -1.52 -9.23
C THR A 63 4.39 -1.72 -7.85
N ALA A 64 3.37 -2.56 -7.74
CA ALA A 64 2.81 -3.00 -6.47
C ALA A 64 2.57 -4.52 -6.51
N ASP A 65 2.95 -5.20 -5.45
CA ASP A 65 2.83 -6.65 -5.30
C ASP A 65 1.59 -7.02 -4.51
N TRP A 66 0.84 -8.00 -5.02
CA TRP A 66 -0.43 -8.45 -4.47
C TRP A 66 -0.32 -9.84 -3.89
N VAL A 67 -0.96 -10.06 -2.75
CA VAL A 67 -1.16 -11.36 -2.13
C VAL A 67 -2.62 -11.49 -1.72
N ILE A 68 -3.28 -12.50 -2.25
CA ILE A 68 -4.64 -12.88 -1.93
C ILE A 68 -4.56 -14.25 -1.27
N ASP A 69 -5.00 -14.30 -0.02
CA ASP A 69 -4.83 -15.42 0.90
C ASP A 69 -6.21 -15.84 1.43
N ILE A 70 -6.64 -17.06 1.12
CA ILE A 70 -7.88 -17.58 1.69
C ILE A 70 -7.56 -18.10 3.10
N ASN A 71 -8.36 -17.71 4.08
CA ASN A 71 -8.20 -18.12 5.47
C ASN A 71 -9.55 -18.53 6.05
N SER A 72 -10.22 -19.48 5.39
CA SER A 72 -11.59 -19.91 5.70
C SER A 72 -11.61 -21.30 6.32
N PRO A 73 -11.13 -21.50 7.57
CA PRO A 73 -10.88 -22.83 8.13
C PRO A 73 -12.12 -23.71 8.30
N LEU A 74 -13.33 -23.14 8.22
CA LEU A 74 -14.59 -23.89 8.23
C LEU A 74 -14.96 -24.49 6.86
N HIS A 75 -14.20 -24.15 5.81
CA HIS A 75 -14.39 -24.60 4.44
C HIS A 75 -13.09 -25.23 3.90
N PRO A 76 -12.68 -26.41 4.38
CA PRO A 76 -11.36 -26.99 4.07
C PRO A 76 -11.15 -27.37 2.58
N GLY A 77 -12.21 -27.34 1.78
CA GLY A 77 -12.16 -27.55 0.33
C GLY A 77 -12.28 -26.27 -0.50
N ILE A 78 -12.29 -25.10 0.15
CA ILE A 78 -12.54 -23.81 -0.50
C ILE A 78 -11.51 -23.52 -1.59
N LYS A 79 -12.00 -22.95 -2.69
CA LYS A 79 -11.16 -22.51 -3.80
C LYS A 79 -11.61 -21.12 -4.27
N LEU A 80 -10.65 -20.31 -4.66
CA LEU A 80 -10.91 -19.04 -5.34
C LEU A 80 -11.21 -19.32 -6.81
N ASP A 81 -12.36 -18.86 -7.27
CA ASP A 81 -12.74 -18.91 -8.68
C ASP A 81 -12.41 -17.59 -9.38
N ALA A 82 -12.67 -16.47 -8.70
CA ALA A 82 -12.31 -15.14 -9.18
C ALA A 82 -12.02 -14.17 -8.04
N PHE A 83 -11.04 -13.29 -8.24
CA PHE A 83 -10.80 -12.13 -7.40
C PHE A 83 -11.10 -10.86 -8.17
N LEU A 84 -11.96 -10.02 -7.60
CA LEU A 84 -12.51 -8.84 -8.23
C LEU A 84 -12.07 -7.59 -7.46
N PHE A 85 -11.70 -6.54 -8.17
CA PHE A 85 -11.25 -5.32 -7.53
C PHE A 85 -11.43 -4.07 -8.40
N ASN A 86 -11.55 -2.93 -7.73
CA ASN A 86 -11.54 -1.61 -8.34
C ASN A 86 -10.26 -0.87 -7.95
N LEU A 87 -9.81 0.05 -8.79
CA LEU A 87 -8.73 0.99 -8.48
C LEU A 87 -9.16 2.38 -8.97
N ASP A 88 -8.76 3.44 -8.27
CA ASP A 88 -8.90 4.82 -8.73
C ASP A 88 -7.78 5.16 -9.73
N VAL A 89 -7.75 4.40 -10.83
CA VAL A 89 -6.85 4.62 -11.96
C VAL A 89 -7.52 4.09 -13.21
N SER A 90 -7.25 4.72 -14.37
CA SER A 90 -7.72 4.17 -15.64
C SER A 90 -7.18 2.75 -15.85
N SER A 91 -8.05 1.82 -16.23
CA SER A 91 -7.68 0.44 -16.59
C SER A 91 -6.62 0.37 -17.69
N SER A 92 -6.58 1.36 -18.58
CA SER A 92 -5.54 1.48 -19.62
C SER A 92 -4.15 1.87 -19.09
N ASN A 93 -4.05 2.37 -17.85
CA ASN A 93 -2.79 2.81 -17.23
C ASN A 93 -2.16 1.75 -16.31
N VAL A 94 -2.78 0.58 -16.17
CA VAL A 94 -2.26 -0.51 -15.34
C VAL A 94 -2.11 -1.79 -16.14
N SER A 95 -1.04 -2.52 -15.87
CA SER A 95 -0.77 -3.83 -16.44
C SER A 95 -0.43 -4.82 -15.32
N PHE A 96 -0.63 -6.12 -15.57
CA PHE A 96 -0.49 -7.16 -14.55
C PHE A 96 0.40 -8.30 -15.05
N SER A 97 1.23 -8.83 -14.17
CA SER A 97 2.23 -9.84 -14.51
C SER A 97 2.62 -10.68 -13.29
N ASN A 98 3.54 -11.64 -13.49
CA ASN A 98 4.10 -12.48 -12.42
C ASN A 98 3.04 -13.27 -11.62
N PHE A 99 1.97 -13.72 -12.30
CA PHE A 99 0.94 -14.52 -11.67
C PHE A 99 1.51 -15.83 -11.13
N SER A 100 1.23 -16.09 -9.85
CA SER A 100 1.43 -17.39 -9.22
C SER A 100 0.21 -17.71 -8.36
N PRO A 101 -0.46 -18.86 -8.58
CA PRO A 101 -0.07 -19.91 -9.53
C PRO A 101 -0.20 -19.51 -11.01
N ALA A 102 0.55 -20.19 -11.88
CA ALA A 102 0.43 -19.97 -13.33
C ALA A 102 -0.95 -20.43 -13.83
N GLY A 103 -1.51 -19.72 -14.80
CA GLY A 103 -2.87 -19.95 -15.34
C GLY A 103 -3.80 -18.77 -15.09
N TRP A 104 -3.54 -17.99 -14.04
CA TRP A 104 -4.26 -16.78 -13.73
C TRP A 104 -3.90 -15.62 -14.65
N ASN A 105 -4.89 -14.80 -15.00
CA ASN A 105 -4.72 -13.51 -15.64
C ASN A 105 -5.75 -12.51 -15.14
N ILE A 106 -5.56 -11.24 -15.49
CA ILE A 106 -6.57 -10.20 -15.24
C ILE A 106 -7.29 -9.85 -16.53
N THR A 107 -8.61 -9.86 -16.45
CA THR A 107 -9.52 -9.33 -17.45
C THR A 107 -10.05 -7.99 -16.97
N VAL A 108 -10.24 -7.06 -17.92
CA VAL A 108 -10.91 -5.78 -17.68
C VAL A 108 -12.29 -5.91 -18.29
N GLU A 109 -13.32 -5.86 -17.45
CA GLU A 109 -14.70 -5.99 -17.89
C GLU A 109 -15.49 -4.78 -17.40
N ASP A 110 -16.23 -4.15 -18.30
CA ASP A 110 -17.07 -2.98 -17.98
C ASP A 110 -18.40 -3.40 -17.34
N SER A 111 -18.71 -4.70 -17.32
CA SER A 111 -19.89 -5.29 -16.69
C SER A 111 -19.76 -6.81 -16.58
N ASN A 112 -19.50 -7.34 -15.39
CA ASN A 112 -19.72 -8.75 -15.06
C ASN A 112 -20.68 -8.80 -13.88
N PRO A 113 -21.62 -9.78 -13.76
CA PRO A 113 -22.43 -9.89 -12.58
C PRO A 113 -21.59 -10.55 -11.49
N GLY A 114 -21.00 -9.74 -10.61
CA GLY A 114 -20.69 -10.17 -9.25
C GLY A 114 -21.98 -10.51 -8.50
N VAL A 115 -21.86 -10.93 -7.24
CA VAL A 115 -23.06 -11.18 -6.45
C VAL A 115 -23.90 -9.91 -6.35
N GLY A 116 -25.19 -10.08 -6.62
CA GLY A 116 -26.17 -9.00 -6.60
C GLY A 116 -26.06 -7.97 -7.72
N GLY A 117 -25.38 -8.30 -8.82
CA GLY A 117 -25.25 -7.42 -9.99
C GLY A 117 -24.16 -6.36 -9.86
N THR A 118 -23.24 -6.52 -8.90
CA THR A 118 -22.04 -5.68 -8.75
C THR A 118 -21.12 -5.81 -9.95
N ALA A 119 -20.46 -4.73 -10.37
CA ALA A 119 -19.55 -4.73 -11.52
C ALA A 119 -18.19 -4.16 -11.11
N PHE A 120 -17.17 -5.00 -11.06
CA PHE A 120 -15.80 -4.59 -10.78
C PHE A 120 -15.01 -4.40 -12.07
N THR A 121 -14.07 -3.45 -12.06
CA THR A 121 -13.26 -3.09 -13.23
C THR A 121 -12.26 -4.17 -13.60
N PHE A 122 -11.64 -4.81 -12.61
CA PHE A 122 -10.61 -5.83 -12.81
C PHE A 122 -11.03 -7.16 -12.20
N ILE A 123 -10.78 -8.23 -12.93
CA ILE A 123 -11.10 -9.59 -12.51
C ILE A 123 -9.89 -10.48 -12.77
N ALA A 124 -9.27 -10.97 -11.69
CA ALA A 124 -8.33 -12.06 -11.76
C ALA A 124 -9.10 -13.38 -11.80
N ASN A 125 -8.91 -14.17 -12.85
CA ASN A 125 -9.54 -15.49 -13.01
C ASN A 125 -8.54 -16.52 -13.55
N ASP A 126 -8.83 -17.80 -13.29
CA ASP A 126 -8.07 -18.92 -13.84
C ASP A 126 -8.55 -19.20 -15.28
N GLN A 127 -7.63 -19.16 -16.26
CA GLN A 127 -7.99 -19.36 -17.66
C GLN A 127 -8.33 -20.84 -17.94
N PRO A 128 -9.44 -21.12 -18.65
CA PRO A 128 -9.80 -22.49 -18.99
C PRO A 128 -8.72 -23.18 -19.84
N GLY A 129 -8.29 -24.39 -19.43
CA GLY A 129 -7.46 -25.29 -20.25
C GLY A 129 -6.00 -25.46 -19.83
N GLN A 130 -5.55 -24.85 -18.72
CA GLN A 130 -4.31 -25.21 -18.02
C GLN A 130 -4.65 -26.13 -16.83
N PRO A 131 -3.69 -26.88 -16.24
CA PRO A 131 -3.98 -27.51 -14.95
C PRO A 131 -4.28 -26.39 -13.94
N ASN A 132 -5.56 -26.23 -13.60
CA ASN A 132 -6.02 -25.28 -12.58
C ASN A 132 -5.20 -25.52 -11.32
N ASN A 133 -4.31 -24.58 -11.01
CA ASN A 133 -3.61 -24.58 -9.74
C ASN A 133 -4.49 -23.80 -8.78
N ASP A 134 -5.40 -24.54 -8.15
CA ASP A 134 -6.41 -23.98 -7.28
C ASP A 134 -5.79 -23.12 -6.18
N VAL A 135 -6.19 -21.85 -6.14
CA VAL A 135 -5.90 -20.95 -5.01
C VAL A 135 -6.85 -21.35 -3.88
N ASN A 136 -6.30 -21.69 -2.72
CA ASN A 136 -7.00 -22.29 -1.58
C ASN A 136 -6.31 -21.89 -0.25
N ASP A 137 -6.78 -22.40 0.89
CA ASP A 137 -6.21 -22.07 2.22
C ASP A 137 -4.70 -22.37 2.40
N SER A 138 -4.09 -23.14 1.49
CA SER A 138 -2.66 -23.47 1.49
C SER A 138 -1.87 -22.86 0.33
N THR A 139 -2.55 -22.22 -0.62
CA THR A 139 -1.94 -21.71 -1.86
C THR A 139 -2.54 -20.35 -2.20
N ASN A 140 -1.71 -19.31 -2.09
CA ASN A 140 -2.12 -17.92 -2.32
C ASN A 140 -2.08 -17.58 -3.80
N LEU A 141 -2.95 -16.65 -4.21
CA LEU A 141 -2.79 -15.94 -5.48
C LEU A 141 -1.86 -14.74 -5.26
N THR A 142 -0.88 -14.59 -6.14
CA THR A 142 0.05 -13.47 -6.15
C THR A 142 0.25 -12.97 -7.57
N PHE A 143 0.43 -11.65 -7.71
CA PHE A 143 0.75 -10.99 -8.98
C PHE A 143 1.32 -9.60 -8.72
N THR A 144 1.94 -9.00 -9.75
CA THR A 144 2.47 -7.63 -9.71
C THR A 144 1.66 -6.75 -10.65
N SER A 145 1.17 -5.62 -10.15
CA SER A 145 0.56 -4.55 -10.96
C SER A 145 1.58 -3.45 -11.26
N THR A 146 1.63 -2.99 -12.51
CA THR A 146 2.54 -1.92 -12.96
C THR A 146 1.76 -0.76 -13.55
N LEU A 147 1.97 0.45 -13.04
CA LEU A 147 1.47 1.69 -13.64
C LEU A 147 2.34 2.08 -14.83
N LEU A 148 1.70 2.39 -15.96
CA LEU A 148 2.38 2.90 -17.16
C LEU A 148 2.78 4.36 -17.01
N SER A 149 2.07 5.10 -16.15
CA SER A 149 2.36 6.48 -15.77
C SER A 149 1.91 6.76 -14.34
N GLY A 150 2.70 7.59 -13.63
CA GLY A 150 2.47 7.88 -12.21
C GLY A 150 3.17 6.87 -11.28
N TYR A 151 2.83 6.95 -9.99
CA TYR A 151 3.39 6.11 -8.93
C TYR A 151 2.26 5.60 -8.05
N TRP A 152 2.48 4.47 -7.38
CA TRP A 152 1.51 3.94 -6.44
C TRP A 152 1.39 4.84 -5.21
N SER A 153 0.15 4.99 -4.76
CA SER A 153 -0.22 5.65 -3.52
C SER A 153 -1.39 4.90 -2.89
N THR A 154 -1.57 5.05 -1.58
CA THR A 154 -2.68 4.40 -0.88
C THR A 154 -4.04 4.94 -1.34
N SER A 155 -4.09 6.18 -1.84
CA SER A 155 -5.30 6.80 -2.41
C SER A 155 -5.85 6.07 -3.64
N ILE A 156 -4.99 5.52 -4.50
CA ILE A 156 -5.43 4.72 -5.67
C ILE A 156 -6.32 3.55 -5.24
N PHE A 157 -6.11 3.04 -4.02
CA PHE A 157 -6.92 1.98 -3.44
C PHE A 157 -8.11 2.54 -2.67
N THR A 158 -7.87 3.42 -1.69
CA THR A 158 -8.93 3.88 -0.77
C THR A 158 -9.98 4.76 -1.43
N GLU A 159 -9.66 5.43 -2.55
CA GLU A 159 -10.58 6.28 -3.31
C GLU A 159 -11.25 5.55 -4.49
N ALA A 160 -10.94 4.26 -4.69
CA ALA A 160 -11.56 3.45 -5.74
C ALA A 160 -13.09 3.35 -5.59
N ASN A 161 -13.80 3.20 -6.70
CA ASN A 161 -15.25 3.01 -6.70
C ASN A 161 -15.65 1.82 -5.81
N THR A 162 -16.67 2.04 -4.98
CA THR A 162 -17.26 1.01 -4.12
C THR A 162 -18.51 0.47 -4.79
N GLU A 163 -18.54 -0.83 -5.03
CA GLU A 163 -19.69 -1.53 -5.57
C GLU A 163 -20.66 -1.90 -4.45
N ILE A 164 -21.96 -1.87 -4.74
CA ILE A 164 -23.02 -2.24 -3.80
C ILE A 164 -23.83 -3.37 -4.41
N GLY A 165 -23.90 -4.51 -3.71
CA GLY A 165 -24.76 -5.63 -4.08
C GLY A 165 -26.22 -5.33 -3.80
N ASN A 166 -27.11 -5.94 -4.59
CA ASN A 166 -28.54 -5.92 -4.28
C ASN A 166 -28.85 -6.67 -2.97
N ASP A 167 -30.04 -6.41 -2.42
CA ASP A 167 -30.67 -7.23 -1.38
C ASP A 167 -29.75 -7.58 -0.19
N ASP A 168 -28.99 -6.60 0.30
CA ASP A 168 -28.06 -6.72 1.43
C ASP A 168 -26.86 -7.68 1.22
N ALA A 169 -26.53 -8.04 -0.02
CA ALA A 169 -25.39 -8.91 -0.34
C ALA A 169 -24.02 -8.34 0.10
N GLY A 170 -23.95 -7.04 0.41
CA GLY A 170 -22.75 -6.36 0.89
C GLY A 170 -22.31 -5.24 -0.05
N PHE A 171 -21.16 -4.65 0.26
CA PHE A 171 -20.54 -3.61 -0.55
C PHE A 171 -19.02 -3.65 -0.37
N GLY A 172 -18.29 -3.20 -1.39
CA GLY A 172 -16.84 -3.22 -1.33
C GLY A 172 -16.16 -2.67 -2.57
N GLN A 173 -14.87 -2.38 -2.42
CA GLN A 173 -13.94 -2.14 -3.52
C GLN A 173 -13.28 -3.45 -3.99
N LEU A 174 -13.42 -4.50 -3.18
CA LEU A 174 -12.89 -5.83 -3.36
C LEU A 174 -14.02 -6.86 -3.31
N GLY A 175 -13.87 -7.92 -4.10
CA GLY A 175 -14.75 -9.07 -4.12
C GLY A 175 -13.97 -10.37 -4.34
N ALA A 176 -14.46 -11.48 -3.82
CA ALA A 176 -13.91 -12.81 -4.08
C ALA A 176 -15.04 -13.80 -4.29
N HIS A 177 -15.08 -14.43 -5.46
CA HIS A 177 -15.96 -15.55 -5.73
C HIS A 177 -15.27 -16.85 -5.32
N LEU A 178 -15.92 -17.60 -4.44
CA LEU A 178 -15.38 -18.77 -3.77
C LEU A 178 -16.26 -19.99 -4.09
N GLN A 179 -15.62 -21.11 -4.36
CA GLN A 179 -16.27 -22.37 -4.73
C GLN A 179 -15.92 -23.50 -3.77
N SER A 180 -16.60 -24.64 -3.96
CA SER A 180 -16.39 -25.86 -3.19
C SER A 180 -16.63 -25.63 -1.69
N LEU A 181 -17.65 -24.81 -1.40
CA LEU A 181 -18.08 -24.48 -0.05
C LEU A 181 -18.95 -25.60 0.50
N THR A 182 -18.82 -25.85 1.80
CA THR A 182 -19.62 -26.87 2.46
C THR A 182 -20.91 -26.19 2.95
N GLN A 183 -22.02 -26.42 2.26
CA GLN A 183 -23.29 -25.72 2.54
C GLN A 183 -23.79 -25.95 3.98
N ASN A 184 -23.52 -27.13 4.55
CA ASN A 184 -23.67 -27.41 5.99
C ASN A 184 -22.44 -28.19 6.49
N PRO A 185 -21.66 -27.68 7.46
CA PRO A 185 -20.59 -28.44 8.09
C PRO A 185 -21.15 -29.67 8.83
N GLY A 186 -21.28 -30.81 8.13
CA GLY A 186 -21.82 -32.06 8.68
C GLY A 186 -22.47 -33.04 7.68
N ASP A 187 -22.89 -32.59 6.48
CA ASP A 187 -23.59 -33.46 5.50
C ASP A 187 -22.75 -33.91 4.30
N GLY A 188 -21.61 -33.26 4.05
CA GLY A 188 -20.57 -33.65 3.11
C GLY A 188 -21.01 -33.83 1.65
N THR A 189 -22.17 -33.33 1.22
CA THR A 189 -22.76 -33.71 -0.09
C THR A 189 -23.20 -32.56 -0.99
N ASN A 190 -23.18 -31.31 -0.54
CA ASN A 190 -23.52 -30.15 -1.39
C ASN A 190 -22.33 -29.18 -1.50
N THR A 191 -21.75 -29.06 -2.70
CA THR A 191 -20.78 -28.01 -3.03
C THR A 191 -21.55 -26.75 -3.43
N ASP A 192 -21.43 -25.70 -2.62
CA ASP A 192 -22.00 -24.38 -2.92
C ASP A 192 -20.92 -23.40 -3.41
N SER A 193 -21.35 -22.26 -3.92
CA SER A 193 -20.51 -21.09 -4.21
C SER A 193 -20.91 -19.93 -3.31
N GLY A 194 -19.97 -19.02 -3.05
CA GLY A 194 -20.18 -17.89 -2.17
C GLY A 194 -19.35 -16.71 -2.63
N PHE A 195 -19.64 -15.56 -2.06
CA PHE A 195 -18.95 -14.33 -2.41
C PHE A 195 -18.60 -13.57 -1.14
N ALA A 196 -17.39 -13.03 -1.09
CA ALA A 196 -16.92 -12.20 0.01
C ALA A 196 -16.65 -10.78 -0.47
N PHE A 197 -17.05 -9.77 0.31
CA PHE A 197 -16.84 -8.34 0.02
C PHE A 197 -15.88 -7.71 1.02
N GLY A 198 -15.15 -6.67 0.58
CA GLY A 198 -14.27 -5.91 1.46
C GLY A 198 -13.93 -4.52 0.93
N LEU A 199 -13.44 -3.67 1.83
CA LEU A 199 -12.87 -2.36 1.52
C LEU A 199 -11.36 -2.40 1.67
N TYR A 200 -10.65 -1.55 0.94
CA TYR A 200 -9.23 -1.32 1.18
C TYR A 200 -9.02 -0.60 2.51
N VAL A 201 -8.01 -1.03 3.27
CA VAL A 201 -7.56 -0.37 4.50
C VAL A 201 -6.10 0.00 4.34
N ASP A 202 -5.79 1.29 4.49
CA ASP A 202 -4.42 1.77 4.57
C ASP A 202 -3.79 1.31 5.89
N ALA A 203 -2.84 0.40 5.77
CA ALA A 203 -2.06 -0.19 6.85
C ALA A 203 -0.60 0.30 6.83
N SER A 204 -0.30 1.37 6.08
CA SER A 204 1.04 1.93 6.01
C SER A 204 1.50 2.38 7.40
N PRO A 205 2.74 2.08 7.80
CA PRO A 205 3.24 2.52 9.09
C PRO A 205 3.18 4.05 9.14
N SER A 206 2.61 4.60 10.23
CA SER A 206 2.58 6.05 10.42
C SER A 206 3.98 6.65 10.19
N PRO A 207 4.09 7.82 9.55
CA PRO A 207 5.38 8.40 9.23
C PRO A 207 6.21 8.46 10.51
N VAL A 208 7.36 7.77 10.49
CA VAL A 208 8.31 7.81 11.60
C VAL A 208 8.63 9.28 11.83
N VAL A 209 8.34 9.80 13.03
CA VAL A 209 8.76 11.14 13.43
C VAL A 209 10.27 11.17 13.22
N THR A 210 10.73 11.85 12.16
CA THR A 210 12.14 11.92 11.82
C THR A 210 12.87 12.55 13.01
N VAL A 211 13.63 11.76 13.75
CA VAL A 211 14.56 12.28 14.76
C VAL A 211 15.53 13.20 14.01
N PRO A 212 15.74 14.46 14.44
CA PRO A 212 16.58 15.39 13.73
C PRO A 212 17.98 14.78 13.50
N GLU A 213 18.38 14.66 12.24
CA GLU A 213 19.66 14.04 11.86
C GLU A 213 20.86 14.73 12.53
N PRO A 214 22.03 14.07 12.67
CA PRO A 214 23.21 14.66 13.31
C PRO A 214 23.61 16.04 12.77
N ALA A 215 23.32 16.32 11.50
CA ALA A 215 23.53 17.64 10.89
C ALA A 215 22.66 18.74 11.52
N THR A 216 21.41 18.43 11.88
CA THR A 216 20.54 19.37 12.59
C THR A 216 21.02 19.61 14.02
N LEU A 217 21.49 18.57 14.72
CA LEU A 217 22.17 18.71 16.02
C LEU A 217 23.46 19.53 15.90
N ALA A 218 24.20 19.38 14.80
CA ALA A 218 25.37 20.19 14.50
C ALA A 218 25.00 21.68 14.28
N ILE A 219 23.90 21.98 13.58
CA ILE A 219 23.42 23.35 13.39
C ILE A 219 22.98 23.98 14.72
N TRP A 220 22.22 23.24 15.54
CA TRP A 220 21.80 23.73 16.86
C TRP A 220 22.98 23.95 17.82
N SER A 221 23.96 23.05 17.81
CA SER A 221 25.18 23.22 18.62
C SER A 221 26.05 24.37 18.13
N LEU A 222 26.18 24.59 16.81
CA LEU A 222 26.88 25.74 16.25
C LEU A 222 26.16 27.07 16.57
N LEU A 223 24.82 27.09 16.53
CA LEU A 223 24.03 28.25 16.93
C LEU A 223 24.22 28.58 18.42
N ALA A 224 24.23 27.55 19.29
CA ALA A 224 24.47 27.72 20.73
C ALA A 224 25.89 28.25 21.02
N VAL A 225 26.91 27.75 20.31
CA VAL A 225 28.29 28.25 20.43
C VAL A 225 28.41 29.69 19.95
N GLY A 226 27.75 30.05 18.84
CA GLY A 226 27.72 31.41 18.31
C GLY A 226 27.10 32.43 19.27
N CYS A 227 25.94 32.12 19.83
CA CYS A 227 25.26 32.97 20.82
C CYS A 227 26.09 33.10 22.12
N GLY A 228 26.71 32.02 22.59
CA GLY A 228 27.56 32.03 23.78
C GLY A 228 28.81 32.89 23.61
N ALA A 229 29.46 32.84 22.44
CA ALA A 229 30.63 33.66 22.13
C ALA A 229 30.29 35.16 22.06
N ASP A 230 29.14 35.52 21.51
CA ASP A 230 28.72 36.91 21.35
C ASP A 230 28.33 37.56 22.70
N VAL A 231 27.67 36.81 23.59
CA VAL A 231 27.40 37.23 24.97
C VAL A 231 28.70 37.46 25.75
N ARG A 232 29.69 36.57 25.62
CA ARG A 232 30.99 36.69 26.30
C ARG A 232 31.79 37.89 25.80
N ARG A 233 31.70 38.20 24.50
CA ARG A 233 32.35 39.36 23.88
C ARG A 233 31.75 40.68 24.33
N ARG A 234 30.42 40.76 24.48
CA ARG A 234 29.72 41.96 25.00
C ARG A 234 30.07 42.24 26.46
N ARG A 235 30.21 41.20 27.30
CA ARG A 235 30.63 41.37 28.70
C ARG A 235 32.04 41.92 28.87
N LYS A 236 32.99 41.54 28.00
CA LYS A 236 34.37 42.08 28.03
C LYS A 236 34.50 43.53 27.56
N LYS A 237 33.50 44.09 26.87
CA LYS A 237 33.50 45.50 26.44
C LYS A 237 32.93 46.46 27.50
N ASN A 238 32.22 45.93 28.48
CA ASN A 238 31.51 46.71 29.51
C ASN A 238 32.15 46.57 30.91
N ALA A 239 33.37 46.02 30.99
CA ALA A 239 34.23 45.97 32.17
C ALA A 239 35.54 46.68 31.83
#